data_AF-A0A699T3W9-F1
#
_entry.id   AF-A0A699T3W9-F1
#
_cell.length_a   1.000
_cell.length_b   1.000
_cell.length_c   1.000
_cell.angle_alpha   90.00
_cell.angle_beta   90.00
_cell.angle_gamma   90.00
#
_symmetry.space_group_name_H-M   'P 1'
#
loop_
_entity.id
_entity.type
_entity.pdbx_description
1 polymer ?
#
loop_
_entity_poly.entity_id
_entity_poly.type
_entity_poly.pdbx_seq_one_letter_code
_entity_poly.pdbx_strand_id
1 'polypeptide(L)'
;LNDEGVESIFTTTSSQSVSLVPPTPIMTPSTIATITTSGEAQTPPPTIPSIILENLPTFNSAFRFEERLRLLETSFKEYRQTNQVAGAVSAIPGIVRQYMDQQMKEAVREAVQIQTYQLQDSLQQENDEFLRNIDENMKNALVEAYAADKAILDTYGESTILKRRREDDDQEGPFAG
;
A
#
# COMPACT_ATOMS: atom_id res chain seq x y z
N LEU A 1 -18.12 12.54 14.00
CA LEU A 1 -17.33 13.52 13.22
C LEU A 1 -17.18 12.92 11.84
N ASN A 2 -17.52 13.72 10.84
CA ASN A 2 -18.10 13.29 9.59
C ASN A 2 -17.12 12.52 8.69
N ASP A 3 -17.66 11.46 8.08
CA ASP A 3 -17.12 10.76 6.91
C ASP A 3 -17.35 11.67 5.69
N GLU A 4 -16.32 12.42 5.32
CA GLU A 4 -16.36 13.37 4.22
C GLU A 4 -15.55 12.82 3.06
N GLY A 5 -16.29 12.53 1.98
CA GLY A 5 -15.87 11.74 0.85
C GLY A 5 -14.63 12.25 0.14
N VAL A 6 -13.70 11.34 -0.09
CA VAL A 6 -12.69 11.47 -1.13
C VAL A 6 -13.35 11.16 -2.47
N GLU A 7 -13.80 12.21 -3.17
CA GLU A 7 -14.33 12.08 -4.52
C GLU A 7 -13.25 11.56 -5.49
N SER A 8 -13.60 10.48 -6.18
CA SER A 8 -12.76 9.80 -7.16
C SER A 8 -12.62 10.63 -8.43
N ILE A 9 -11.39 11.06 -8.72
CA ILE A 9 -10.99 11.82 -9.92
C ILE A 9 -10.84 10.98 -11.19
N PHE A 10 -11.23 9.71 -11.19
CA PHE A 10 -11.17 8.87 -12.40
C PHE A 10 -12.41 9.07 -13.28
N THR A 11 -12.37 10.15 -14.06
CA THR A 11 -13.24 10.34 -15.21
C THR A 11 -12.91 9.29 -16.27
N THR A 12 -13.78 8.29 -16.41
CA THR A 12 -13.68 7.28 -17.47
C THR A 12 -14.11 7.90 -18.78
N THR A 13 -13.14 8.40 -19.56
CA THR A 13 -13.41 8.79 -20.95
C THR A 13 -13.47 7.52 -21.78
N SER A 14 -14.68 7.11 -22.15
CA SER A 14 -14.94 5.98 -23.04
C SER A 14 -14.27 6.21 -24.39
N SER A 15 -13.17 5.51 -24.66
CA SER A 15 -12.58 5.44 -25.99
C SER A 15 -13.57 4.77 -26.94
N GLN A 16 -14.20 5.55 -27.82
CA GLN A 16 -14.86 4.99 -29.01
C GLN A 16 -13.78 4.37 -29.90
N SER A 17 -13.69 3.05 -29.89
CA SER A 17 -12.91 2.30 -30.87
C SER A 17 -13.60 2.41 -32.23
N VAL A 18 -13.23 3.43 -33.00
CA VAL A 18 -13.53 3.47 -34.43
C VAL A 18 -12.71 2.35 -35.07
N SER A 19 -13.38 1.26 -35.45
CA SER A 19 -12.77 0.21 -36.26
C SER A 19 -12.41 0.82 -37.61
N LEU A 20 -11.13 1.13 -37.82
CA LEU A 20 -10.60 1.51 -39.11
C LEU A 20 -10.47 0.24 -39.95
N VAL A 21 -11.58 -0.17 -40.57
CA VAL A 21 -11.53 -1.08 -41.71
C VAL A 21 -10.78 -0.32 -42.83
N PRO A 22 -9.61 -0.79 -43.29
CA PRO A 22 -8.91 -0.13 -44.38
C PRO A 22 -9.79 -0.20 -45.63
N PRO A 23 -10.10 0.92 -46.31
CA PRO A 23 -10.81 0.84 -47.57
C PRO A 23 -9.93 0.06 -48.55
N THR A 24 -10.43 -1.06 -49.06
CA THR A 24 -9.78 -1.79 -50.14
C THR A 24 -9.68 -0.83 -51.33
N PRO A 25 -8.48 -0.53 -51.85
CA PRO A 25 -8.36 0.41 -52.96
C PRO A 25 -8.97 -0.24 -54.20
N ILE A 26 -10.19 0.17 -54.55
CA ILE A 26 -10.79 -0.14 -55.86
C ILE A 26 -10.10 0.78 -56.87
N MET A 27 -9.04 0.27 -57.50
CA MET A 27 -8.46 0.89 -58.68
C MET A 27 -9.41 0.68 -59.86
N THR A 28 -10.43 1.52 -60.00
CA THR A 28 -11.15 1.64 -61.26
C THR A 28 -10.17 2.16 -62.31
N PRO A 29 -9.87 1.42 -63.40
CA PRO A 29 -9.08 1.98 -64.48
C PRO A 29 -9.87 3.14 -65.10
N SER A 30 -9.28 4.33 -65.15
CA SER A 30 -9.90 5.51 -65.78
C SER A 30 -10.28 5.19 -67.22
N THR A 31 -11.57 5.11 -67.49
CA THR A 31 -12.12 5.04 -68.85
C THR A 31 -12.09 6.45 -69.43
N ILE A 32 -11.31 6.65 -70.51
CA ILE A 32 -11.30 7.91 -71.25
C ILE A 32 -12.68 8.11 -71.86
N ALA A 33 -13.44 9.09 -71.36
CA ALA A 33 -14.75 9.43 -71.91
C ALA A 33 -14.57 10.16 -73.24
N THR A 34 -15.01 9.54 -74.33
CA THR A 34 -15.14 10.19 -75.64
C THR A 34 -16.34 11.14 -75.60
N ILE A 35 -16.08 12.45 -75.72
CA ILE A 35 -17.13 13.49 -75.75
C ILE A 35 -17.68 13.56 -77.18
N THR A 36 -18.96 13.23 -77.35
CA THR A 36 -19.69 13.41 -78.62
C THR A 36 -20.29 14.83 -78.67
N THR A 37 -19.70 15.70 -79.49
CA THR A 37 -20.19 17.06 -79.74
C THR A 37 -21.32 17.04 -80.78
N SER A 38 -22.44 17.70 -80.48
CA SER A 38 -23.56 17.90 -81.41
C SER A 38 -23.57 19.35 -81.91
N GLY A 39 -23.34 19.52 -83.22
CA GLY A 39 -23.67 20.73 -83.98
C GLY A 39 -22.48 21.67 -84.23
N GLU A 40 -22.17 21.87 -85.52
CA GLU A 40 -21.32 22.92 -86.10
C GLU A 40 -19.84 22.55 -86.41
N ALA A 41 -19.51 22.64 -87.71
CA ALA A 41 -18.23 22.43 -88.40
C ALA A 41 -17.19 21.47 -87.77
N GLN A 42 -17.10 20.25 -88.33
CA GLN A 42 -16.13 19.22 -87.94
C GLN A 42 -14.68 19.69 -88.21
N THR A 43 -13.98 20.15 -87.18
CA THR A 43 -12.51 20.12 -87.14
C THR A 43 -12.07 18.82 -86.47
N PRO A 44 -11.05 18.11 -87.00
CA PRO A 44 -10.61 16.85 -86.41
C PRO A 44 -10.17 17.06 -84.95
N PRO A 45 -10.49 16.13 -84.03
CA PRO A 45 -10.04 16.25 -82.65
C PRO A 45 -8.52 16.39 -82.61
N PRO A 46 -7.94 17.22 -81.73
CA PRO A 46 -6.49 17.32 -81.61
C PRO A 46 -5.96 15.96 -81.16
N THR A 47 -5.36 15.22 -82.10
CA THR A 47 -4.62 13.99 -81.83
C THR A 47 -3.42 14.36 -80.97
N ILE A 48 -3.54 14.19 -79.66
CA ILE A 48 -2.37 14.26 -78.77
C ILE A 48 -1.44 13.13 -79.22
N PRO A 49 -0.21 13.44 -79.69
CA PRO A 49 0.70 12.41 -80.13
C PRO A 49 1.02 11.48 -78.95
N SER A 50 0.86 10.16 -79.11
CA SER A 50 1.21 9.14 -78.11
C SER A 50 2.63 9.27 -77.56
N ILE A 51 3.50 9.97 -78.29
CA ILE A 51 4.86 10.38 -77.93
C ILE A 51 4.91 11.12 -76.57
N ILE A 52 3.83 11.82 -76.17
CA ILE A 52 3.79 12.54 -74.87
C ILE A 52 3.45 11.60 -73.71
N LEU A 53 2.68 10.53 -73.94
CA LEU A 53 2.34 9.52 -72.94
C LEU A 53 3.48 8.52 -72.72
N GLU A 54 4.26 8.20 -73.76
CA GLU A 54 5.41 7.29 -73.67
C GLU A 54 6.58 7.85 -72.86
N ASN A 55 6.67 9.18 -72.74
CA ASN A 55 7.73 9.86 -71.98
C ASN A 55 7.34 10.18 -70.52
N LEU A 56 6.13 9.81 -70.07
CA LEU A 56 5.71 10.06 -68.70
C LEU A 56 6.28 8.99 -67.78
N PRO A 57 7.06 9.33 -66.73
CA PRO A 57 7.47 8.35 -65.75
C PRO A 57 6.23 7.66 -65.17
N THR A 58 6.23 6.33 -65.15
CA THR A 58 5.13 5.55 -64.60
C THR A 58 4.80 6.08 -63.20
N PHE A 59 3.53 6.16 -62.83
CA PHE A 59 3.07 6.67 -61.53
C PHE A 59 3.89 6.14 -60.35
N ASN A 60 4.26 4.86 -60.41
CA ASN A 60 5.08 4.14 -59.42
C ASN A 60 6.51 4.73 -59.27
N SER A 61 7.10 5.20 -60.37
CA SER A 61 8.44 5.80 -60.44
C SER A 61 8.42 7.29 -60.08
N ALA A 62 7.45 8.06 -60.60
CA ALA A 62 7.30 9.49 -60.30
C ALA A 62 7.12 9.77 -58.80
N PHE A 63 6.44 8.87 -58.09
CA PHE A 63 6.24 8.95 -56.64
C PHE A 63 7.23 8.14 -55.79
N ARG A 64 8.17 7.42 -56.42
CA ARG A 64 9.11 6.49 -55.75
C ARG A 64 8.40 5.61 -54.73
N PHE A 65 7.23 5.10 -55.10
CA PHE A 65 6.30 4.48 -54.15
C PHE A 65 6.94 3.29 -53.43
N GLU A 66 7.74 2.49 -54.14
CA GLU A 66 8.48 1.35 -53.58
C GLU A 66 9.48 1.78 -52.49
N GLU A 67 10.19 2.88 -52.72
CA GLU A 67 11.17 3.42 -51.75
C GLU A 67 10.45 3.96 -50.50
N ARG A 68 9.31 4.63 -50.69
CA ARG A 68 8.47 5.13 -49.60
C ARG A 68 7.81 3.99 -48.82
N LEU A 69 7.35 2.94 -49.49
CA LEU A 69 6.78 1.75 -48.87
C LEU A 69 7.83 1.04 -48.01
N ARG A 70 9.05 0.88 -48.52
CA ARG A 70 10.17 0.29 -47.78
C ARG A 70 10.56 1.08 -46.53
N LEU A 71 10.57 2.41 -46.62
CA LEU A 71 10.84 3.29 -45.47
C LEU A 71 9.74 3.19 -44.41
N LEU A 72 8.48 3.12 -44.83
CA LEU A 72 7.33 2.96 -43.94
C LEU A 72 7.35 1.60 -43.23
N GLU A 73 7.65 0.52 -43.95
CA GLU A 73 7.82 -0.83 -43.37
C GLU A 73 8.93 -0.84 -42.31
N THR A 74 10.03 -0.13 -42.57
CA THR A 74 11.17 -0.02 -41.65
C THR A 74 10.79 0.76 -40.39
N SER A 75 10.06 1.88 -40.52
CA SER A 75 9.62 2.66 -39.36
C SER A 75 8.61 1.91 -38.50
N PHE A 76 7.70 1.13 -39.09
CA PHE A 76 6.79 0.26 -38.34
C PHE A 76 7.51 -0.86 -37.58
N LYS A 77 8.57 -1.44 -38.17
CA LYS A 77 9.40 -2.45 -37.50
C LYS A 77 10.17 -1.85 -36.32
N GLU A 78 10.76 -0.67 -36.51
CA GLU A 78 11.46 0.07 -35.45
C GLU A 78 10.51 0.46 -34.32
N TYR A 79 9.31 0.95 -34.64
CA TYR A 79 8.24 1.25 -33.67
C TYR A 79 7.80 0.00 -32.89
N ARG A 80 7.64 -1.15 -33.54
CA ARG A 80 7.31 -2.42 -32.86
C ARG A 80 8.46 -2.95 -32.01
N GLN A 81 9.72 -2.78 -32.43
CA GLN A 81 10.89 -3.21 -31.66
C GLN A 81 11.17 -2.30 -30.46
N THR A 82 10.83 -1.01 -30.55
CA THR A 82 11.06 -0.02 -29.48
C THR A 82 9.84 0.20 -28.60
N ASN A 83 8.79 -0.63 -28.72
CA ASN A 83 7.58 -0.51 -27.90
C ASN A 83 7.82 -0.98 -26.46
N GLN A 84 8.72 -0.27 -25.76
CA GLN A 84 9.00 -0.38 -24.32
C GLN A 84 7.71 -0.21 -23.51
N VAL A 85 6.67 0.42 -24.07
CA VAL A 85 5.34 0.54 -23.46
C VAL A 85 4.71 -0.84 -23.23
N ALA A 86 4.83 -1.79 -24.17
CA ALA A 86 4.27 -3.13 -23.98
C ALA A 86 4.98 -3.90 -22.84
N GLY A 87 6.32 -3.76 -22.75
CA GLY A 87 7.10 -4.33 -21.65
C GLY A 87 6.80 -3.67 -20.30
N ALA A 88 6.71 -2.33 -20.27
CA ALA A 88 6.37 -1.57 -19.09
C ALA A 88 4.96 -1.91 -18.59
N VAL A 89 3.96 -1.96 -19.48
CA VAL A 89 2.59 -2.34 -19.14
C VAL A 89 2.52 -3.78 -18.61
N SER A 90 3.29 -4.71 -19.19
CA SER A 90 3.38 -6.09 -18.70
C SER A 90 4.04 -6.21 -17.31
N ALA A 91 4.91 -5.26 -16.93
CA ALA A 91 5.56 -5.24 -15.63
C ALA A 91 4.68 -4.68 -14.49
N ILE A 92 3.65 -3.88 -14.79
CA ILE A 92 2.78 -3.23 -13.79
C ILE A 92 2.22 -4.22 -12.77
N PRO A 93 1.65 -5.39 -13.14
CA PRO A 93 1.14 -6.34 -12.15
C PRO A 93 2.22 -6.86 -11.19
N GLY A 94 3.46 -7.02 -11.67
CA GLY A 94 4.58 -7.45 -10.84
C GLY A 94 4.97 -6.38 -9.81
N ILE A 95 5.04 -5.12 -10.25
CA ILE A 95 5.36 -3.97 -9.41
C ILE A 95 4.28 -3.77 -8.33
N VAL A 96 3.00 -3.85 -8.71
CA VAL A 96 1.88 -3.73 -7.77
C VAL A 96 1.93 -4.85 -6.71
N ARG A 97 2.14 -6.11 -7.12
CA ARG A 97 2.27 -7.22 -6.16
C ARG A 97 3.43 -6.99 -5.19
N GLN A 98 4.61 -6.61 -5.69
CA GLN A 98 5.77 -6.35 -4.85
C GLN A 98 5.52 -5.20 -3.86
N TYR A 99 4.86 -4.13 -4.31
CA TYR A 99 4.46 -3.03 -3.44
C TYR A 99 3.50 -3.50 -2.35
N MET A 100 2.46 -4.25 -2.70
CA MET A 100 1.48 -4.76 -1.74
C MET A 100 2.10 -5.71 -0.72
N ASP A 101 2.98 -6.62 -1.15
CA ASP A 101 3.70 -7.54 -0.26
C ASP A 101 4.59 -6.77 0.71
N GLN A 102 5.30 -5.75 0.22
CA GLN A 102 6.17 -4.92 1.05
C GLN A 102 5.37 -4.10 2.07
N GLN A 103 4.27 -3.45 1.65
CA GLN A 103 3.40 -2.69 2.54
C GLN A 103 2.78 -3.59 3.61
N MET A 104 2.31 -4.78 3.24
CA MET A 104 1.73 -5.72 4.19
C MET A 104 2.78 -6.21 5.20
N LYS A 105 4.00 -6.51 4.73
CA LYS A 105 5.09 -6.92 5.60
C LYS A 105 5.47 -5.84 6.62
N GLU A 106 5.57 -4.58 6.20
CA GLU A 106 5.87 -3.49 7.12
C GLU A 106 4.69 -3.20 8.07
N ALA A 107 3.45 -3.22 7.59
CA ALA A 107 2.28 -3.05 8.44
C ALA A 107 2.20 -4.15 9.53
N VAL A 108 2.47 -5.41 9.16
CA VAL A 108 2.53 -6.52 10.12
C VAL A 108 3.68 -6.33 11.11
N ARG A 109 4.86 -5.90 10.64
CA ARG A 109 6.00 -5.63 11.51
C ARG A 109 5.68 -4.55 12.54
N GLU A 110 5.12 -3.42 12.11
CA GLU A 110 4.74 -2.32 13.00
C GLU A 110 3.69 -2.77 14.01
N ALA A 111 2.65 -3.49 13.57
CA ALA A 111 1.61 -4.00 14.45
C ALA A 111 2.16 -4.97 15.52
N VAL A 112 3.07 -5.88 15.13
CA VAL A 112 3.74 -6.80 16.05
C VAL A 112 4.62 -6.03 17.04
N GLN A 113 5.35 -5.03 16.57
CA GLN A 113 6.23 -4.24 17.41
C GLN A 113 5.45 -3.42 18.45
N ILE A 114 4.35 -2.78 18.05
CA ILE A 114 3.47 -2.05 18.97
C ILE A 114 2.90 -2.99 20.05
N GLN A 115 2.37 -4.15 19.65
CA GLN A 115 1.87 -5.13 20.62
C GLN A 115 2.97 -5.62 21.56
N THR A 116 4.18 -5.84 21.05
CA THR A 116 5.31 -6.28 21.87
C THR A 116 5.67 -5.25 22.95
N TYR A 117 5.74 -3.96 22.59
CA TYR A 117 5.99 -2.90 23.57
C TYR A 117 4.88 -2.81 24.61
N GLN A 118 3.62 -2.89 24.19
CA GLN A 118 2.48 -2.87 25.13
C GLN A 118 2.51 -4.06 26.10
N LEU A 119 2.80 -5.27 25.60
CA LEU A 119 2.96 -6.45 26.45
C LEU A 119 4.11 -6.28 27.44
N GLN A 120 5.24 -5.74 26.98
CA GLN A 120 6.40 -5.53 27.83
C GLN A 120 6.11 -4.53 28.96
N ASP A 121 5.46 -3.41 28.64
CA ASP A 121 5.07 -2.40 29.63
C ASP A 121 4.06 -2.97 30.63
N SER A 122 3.07 -3.73 30.15
CA SER A 122 2.07 -4.39 31.02
C SER A 122 2.72 -5.39 31.98
N LEU A 123 3.63 -6.23 31.48
CA LEU A 123 4.35 -7.20 32.32
C LEU A 123 5.28 -6.51 33.33
N GLN A 124 5.92 -5.41 32.92
CA GLN A 124 6.75 -4.64 33.85
C GLN A 124 5.91 -4.02 34.95
N GLN A 125 4.77 -3.41 34.61
CA GLN A 125 3.86 -2.82 35.57
C GLN A 125 3.30 -3.86 36.55
N GLU A 126 2.89 -5.03 36.05
CA GLU A 126 2.37 -6.12 36.88
C GLU A 126 3.44 -6.63 37.86
N ASN A 127 4.69 -6.78 37.40
CA ASN A 127 5.80 -7.16 38.27
C ASN A 127 6.08 -6.11 39.35
N ASP A 128 6.06 -4.82 39.00
CA ASP A 128 6.29 -3.74 39.96
C ASP A 128 5.18 -3.66 41.02
N GLU A 129 3.93 -3.90 40.61
CA GLU A 129 2.78 -3.99 41.53
C GLU A 129 2.89 -5.20 42.45
N PHE A 130 3.26 -6.37 41.90
CA PHE A 130 3.47 -7.59 42.67
C PHE A 130 4.56 -7.41 43.74
N LEU A 131 5.70 -6.82 43.37
CA LEU A 131 6.79 -6.52 44.30
C LEU A 131 6.36 -5.53 45.39
N ARG A 132 5.60 -4.50 45.02
CA ARG A 132 5.06 -3.53 45.99
C ARG A 132 4.11 -4.19 46.98
N ASN A 133 3.25 -5.10 46.52
CA ASN A 133 2.34 -5.84 47.37
C ASN A 133 3.09 -6.75 48.35
N ILE A 134 4.16 -7.43 47.89
CA ILE A 134 5.03 -8.22 48.78
C ILE A 134 5.64 -7.32 49.85
N ASP A 135 6.21 -6.19 49.47
CA ASP A 135 6.86 -5.27 50.41
C ASP A 135 5.88 -4.77 51.48
N GLU A 136 4.68 -4.35 51.09
CA GLU A 136 3.67 -3.87 52.05
C GLU A 136 3.19 -5.01 52.97
N ASN A 137 2.98 -6.21 52.43
CA ASN A 137 2.60 -7.37 53.24
C ASN A 137 3.69 -7.77 54.24
N MET A 138 4.96 -7.75 53.83
CA MET A 138 6.09 -8.03 54.73
C MET A 138 6.20 -6.99 55.83
N LYS A 139 6.05 -5.71 55.50
CA LYS A 139 6.03 -4.62 56.46
C LYS A 139 4.89 -4.77 57.47
N ASN A 140 3.69 -5.10 57.01
CA ASN A 140 2.55 -5.32 57.89
C ASN A 140 2.77 -6.50 58.84
N ALA A 141 3.30 -7.62 58.33
CA ALA A 141 3.63 -8.78 59.16
C ALA A 141 4.68 -8.44 60.24
N LEU A 142 5.68 -7.63 59.90
CA LEU A 142 6.69 -7.19 60.87
C LEU A 142 6.10 -6.27 61.95
N VAL A 143 5.23 -5.34 61.56
CA VAL A 143 4.53 -4.45 62.49
C VAL A 143 3.64 -5.24 63.44
N GLU A 144 2.91 -6.24 62.93
CA GLU A 144 2.06 -7.11 63.74
C GLU A 144 2.87 -7.95 64.73
N ALA A 145 3.98 -8.54 64.27
CA ALA A 145 4.89 -9.29 65.14
C ALA A 145 5.45 -8.41 66.28
N TYR A 146 5.89 -7.18 65.95
CA TYR A 146 6.38 -6.25 66.96
C TYR A 146 5.29 -5.83 67.96
N ALA A 147 4.07 -5.60 67.50
CA ALA A 147 2.94 -5.27 68.36
C ALA A 147 2.61 -6.43 69.33
N ALA A 148 2.65 -7.67 68.83
CA ALA A 148 2.45 -8.86 69.65
C ALA A 148 3.54 -9.01 70.72
N ASP A 149 4.82 -8.87 70.34
CA ASP A 149 5.95 -8.93 71.27
C ASP A 149 5.86 -7.85 72.35
N LYS A 150 5.46 -6.63 71.98
CA LYS A 150 5.23 -5.54 72.93
C LYS A 150 4.13 -5.90 73.94
N ALA A 151 3.01 -6.47 73.50
CA ALA A 151 1.92 -6.88 74.39
C ALA A 151 2.34 -7.98 75.37
N ILE A 152 3.17 -8.93 74.93
CA ILE A 152 3.76 -9.96 75.79
C ILE A 152 4.66 -9.33 76.85
N LEU A 153 5.52 -8.39 76.46
CA LEU A 153 6.44 -7.71 77.39
C LEU A 153 5.67 -6.88 78.44
N ASP A 154 4.63 -6.16 78.01
CA ASP A 154 3.77 -5.37 78.91
C ASP A 154 3.11 -6.31 79.96
N THR A 155 2.60 -7.47 79.54
CA THR A 155 2.01 -8.49 80.43
C THR A 155 3.03 -9.07 81.42
N TYR A 156 4.27 -9.33 80.97
CA TYR A 156 5.33 -9.80 81.85
C TYR A 156 5.68 -8.76 82.92
N GLY A 157 5.74 -7.47 82.54
CA GLY A 157 5.89 -6.36 83.48
C GLY A 157 4.83 -6.37 84.59
N GLU A 158 3.55 -6.50 84.21
CA GLU A 158 2.45 -6.59 85.19
C GLU A 158 2.57 -7.83 86.09
N SER A 159 2.91 -8.98 85.52
CA SER A 159 3.10 -10.23 86.27
C SER A 159 4.20 -10.11 87.33
N THR A 160 5.32 -9.45 87.03
CA THR A 160 6.39 -9.22 88.03
C THR A 160 5.96 -8.28 89.17
N ILE A 161 5.09 -7.31 88.91
CA ILE A 161 4.54 -6.41 89.93
C ILE A 161 3.53 -7.17 90.81
N LEU A 162 2.63 -7.97 90.21
CA LEU A 162 1.67 -8.80 90.94
C LEU A 162 2.37 -9.86 91.81
N LYS A 163 3.46 -10.45 91.32
CA LYS A 163 4.24 -11.44 92.09
C LYS A 163 4.88 -10.82 93.33
N ARG A 164 5.50 -9.63 93.21
CA ARG A 164 6.08 -8.91 94.36
C ARG A 164 5.04 -8.58 95.43
N ARG A 165 3.85 -8.09 95.04
CA ARG A 165 2.77 -7.82 96.01
C ARG A 165 2.35 -9.07 96.80
N ARG A 166 2.22 -10.22 96.13
CA ARG A 166 1.91 -11.48 96.82
C ARG A 166 3.02 -11.91 97.78
N GLU A 167 4.28 -11.77 97.36
CA GLU A 167 5.43 -12.15 98.19
C GLU A 167 5.60 -11.24 99.42
N ASP A 168 5.23 -9.95 99.31
CA ASP A 168 5.19 -9.01 100.44
C ASP A 168 4.02 -9.36 101.40
N ASP A 169 2.82 -9.68 100.86
CA ASP A 169 1.65 -10.11 101.66
C ASP A 169 1.93 -11.45 102.39
N ASP A 170 2.67 -12.38 101.76
CA ASP A 170 3.04 -13.68 102.34
C ASP A 170 4.12 -13.55 103.44
N GLN A 171 4.83 -12.42 103.53
CA GLN A 171 5.79 -12.13 104.62
C GLN A 171 5.16 -11.39 105.80
N GLU A 172 3.92 -10.93 105.70
CA GLU A 172 3.14 -10.41 106.82
C GLU A 172 2.45 -11.57 107.58
N GLY A 173 3.26 -12.50 108.08
CA GLY A 173 2.80 -13.57 108.98
C GLY A 173 2.16 -12.99 110.25
N PRO A 174 1.23 -13.71 110.91
CA PRO A 174 0.44 -13.16 112.01
C PRO A 174 1.37 -12.62 113.10
N PHE A 175 1.31 -11.31 113.33
CA PHE A 175 1.94 -10.68 114.49
C PHE A 175 1.32 -11.32 115.75
N ALA A 176 2.05 -12.25 116.36
CA ALA A 176 1.70 -12.81 117.65
C ALA A 176 1.79 -11.69 118.70
N GLY A 177 0.67 -11.43 119.37
CA GLY A 177 0.59 -10.60 120.57
C GLY A 177 1.04 -11.34 121.82
#